data_AF-A0A383EE10-F1
#
_entry.id   AF-A0A383EE10-F1
#
_cell.length_a   1.000
_cell.length_b   1.000
_cell.length_c   1.000
_cell.angle_alpha   90.00
_cell.angle_beta   90.00
_cell.angle_gamma   90.00
#
_symmetry.space_group_name_H-M   'P 1'
#
loop_
_entity.id
_entity.type
_entity.pdbx_description
1 polymer ?
#
loop_
_entity_poly.entity_id
_entity_poly.type
_entity_poly.pdbx_seq_one_letter_code
_entity_poly.pdbx_strand_id
1 'polypeptide(L)' 'MDDILIGIDFDNTIVCYDGVFYETAVERKMIGCDSQCRSKEQVRDYLRGIGKEDQWTLLQGYVYGTCMSRANPFPGVID' A
#
# COMPACT_ATOMS: atom_id res chain seq x y z
N MET A 1 -7.24 -39.74 3.74
CA MET A 1 -7.62 -38.44 3.15
C MET A 1 -6.40 -37.60 3.37
N ASP A 2 -5.75 -37.15 2.30
CA ASP A 2 -4.59 -36.28 2.46
C ASP A 2 -5.08 -34.92 2.93
N ASP A 3 -4.42 -34.37 3.95
CA ASP A 3 -4.73 -33.04 4.44
C ASP A 3 -4.46 -32.00 3.35
N ILE A 4 -5.40 -31.08 3.15
CA ILE A 4 -5.24 -29.99 2.19
C ILE A 4 -4.40 -28.88 2.84
N LEU A 5 -3.30 -28.50 2.18
CA LEU A 5 -2.49 -27.33 2.54
C LEU A 5 -2.90 -26.12 1.69
N ILE A 6 -3.29 -25.02 2.34
CA ILE A 6 -3.62 -23.75 1.67
C ILE A 6 -2.60 -22.70 2.10
N GLY A 7 -1.92 -22.08 1.14
CA GLY A 7 -1.08 -20.90 1.34
C GLY A 7 -1.88 -19.64 1.01
N ILE A 8 -1.81 -18.63 1.88
CA ILE A 8 -2.48 -17.34 1.71
C ILE A 8 -1.41 -16.25 1.72
N ASP A 9 -1.44 -15.40 0.70
CA ASP A 9 -0.58 -14.22 0.64
C ASP A 9 -1.00 -13.20 1.71
N PHE A 10 -0.05 -12.46 2.27
CA PHE A 10 -0.34 -11.48 3.31
C PHE A 10 -0.71 -10.11 2.70
N ASP A 11 0.16 -9.58 1.85
CA ASP A 11 0.05 -8.21 1.34
C ASP A 11 -1.03 -8.08 0.27
N ASN A 12 -1.90 -7.07 0.39
CA ASN A 12 -3.02 -6.86 -0.53
C ASN A 12 -4.02 -8.05 -0.61
N THR A 13 -3.91 -9.05 0.27
CA THR A 13 -4.84 -10.17 0.42
C THR A 13 -5.43 -10.20 1.84
N ILE A 14 -4.59 -10.21 2.87
CA ILE A 14 -5.00 -10.14 4.29
C ILE A 14 -5.09 -8.68 4.76
N VAL A 15 -4.14 -7.84 4.32
CA VAL A 15 -4.06 -6.43 4.74
C VAL A 15 -4.18 -5.44 3.58
N CYS A 16 -4.82 -4.31 3.88
CA CYS A 16 -5.05 -3.18 3.00
C CYS A 16 -4.08 -2.03 3.31
N TYR A 17 -3.40 -1.54 2.28
CA TYR A 17 -2.39 -0.48 2.37
C TYR A 17 -2.84 0.87 1.82
N ASP A 18 -4.08 1.03 1.36
CA ASP A 18 -4.51 2.25 0.66
C ASP A 18 -4.26 3.54 1.46
N GLY A 19 -4.69 3.55 2.73
CA GLY A 19 -4.40 4.67 3.63
C GLY A 19 -2.90 4.85 3.87
N VAL A 20 -2.16 3.76 4.06
CA VAL A 20 -0.73 3.79 4.35
C VAL A 20 0.08 4.37 3.19
N PHE A 21 -0.26 4.03 1.95
CA PHE A 21 0.38 4.59 0.76
C PHE A 21 0.15 6.10 0.65
N TYR A 22 -1.08 6.56 0.86
CA TYR A 22 -1.41 7.99 0.85
C TYR A 22 -0.65 8.74 1.97
N GLU A 23 -0.80 8.30 3.22
CA GLU A 23 -0.17 8.95 4.38
C GLU A 23 1.35 9.01 4.22
N THR A 24 1.97 7.90 3.84
CA THR A 24 3.43 7.82 3.67
C THR A 24 3.91 8.72 2.53
N ALA A 25 3.16 8.82 1.43
CA ALA A 25 3.50 9.71 0.31
C ALA A 25 3.40 11.19 0.71
N VAL A 26 2.41 11.56 1.52
CA VAL A 26 2.27 12.92 2.07
C VAL A 26 3.39 13.22 3.07
N GLU A 27 3.64 12.32 4.03
CA GLU A 27 4.73 12.43 5.02
C GLU A 27 6.10 12.66 4.36
N ARG A 28 6.34 11.95 3.25
CA ARG A 28 7.57 12.06 2.45
C ARG A 28 7.57 13.22 1.44
N LYS A 29 6.51 14.03 1.40
CA LYS A 29 6.35 15.15 0.46
C LYS A 29 6.44 14.73 -1.01
N MET A 30 6.06 13.49 -1.32
CA MET A 30 6.00 12.95 -2.69
C MET A 30 4.73 13.43 -3.41
N ILE A 31 3.65 13.64 -2.65
CA ILE A 31 2.39 14.23 -3.09
C ILE A 31 1.95 15.34 -2.11
N GLY A 32 1.11 16.27 -2.58
CA GLY A 32 0.51 17.29 -1.71
C GLY A 32 -0.53 16.72 -0.75
N CYS A 33 -0.69 17.33 0.43
CA CYS A 33 -1.73 16.92 1.40
C CYS A 33 -3.15 17.19 0.88
N ASP A 34 -3.29 18.17 -0.01
CA ASP A 34 -4.49 18.51 -0.77
C ASP A 34 -4.77 17.57 -1.96
N SER A 35 -3.86 16.63 -2.24
CA SER A 35 -4.04 15.63 -3.28
C SER A 35 -5.34 14.85 -3.08
N GLN A 36 -6.00 14.50 -4.18
CA GLN A 36 -7.19 13.66 -4.20
C GLN A 36 -6.87 12.16 -4.20
N CYS A 37 -5.58 11.78 -4.23
CA CYS A 37 -5.18 10.38 -4.11
C CYS A 37 -5.61 9.85 -2.73
N ARG A 38 -6.37 8.75 -2.70
CA ARG A 38 -6.84 8.07 -1.48
C ARG A 38 -6.55 6.57 -1.49
N SER A 39 -6.17 6.01 -2.65
CA SER A 39 -5.73 4.62 -2.77
C SER A 39 -4.28 4.51 -3.21
N LYS A 40 -3.70 3.32 -3.05
CA LYS A 40 -2.39 2.96 -3.57
C LYS A 40 -2.28 3.22 -5.07
N GLU A 41 -3.29 2.83 -5.85
CA GLU A 41 -3.32 2.98 -7.31
C GLU A 41 -3.32 4.45 -7.70
N GLN A 42 -4.08 5.30 -7.00
CA GLN A 42 -4.11 6.73 -7.30
C GLN A 42 -2.77 7.41 -6.99
N VAL A 43 -2.08 7.00 -5.92
CA VAL A 43 -0.73 7.50 -5.61
C VAL A 43 0.27 7.05 -6.68
N ARG A 44 0.24 5.77 -7.06
CA ARG A 44 1.06 5.23 -8.15
C ARG A 44 0.86 5.99 -9.45
N ASP A 45 -0.40 6.14 -9.86
CA ASP A 45 -0.75 6.74 -11.15
C ASP A 45 -0.38 8.22 -11.17
N TYR A 46 -0.53 8.93 -10.05
CA TYR A 46 -0.02 10.30 -9.90
C TYR A 46 1.50 10.37 -10.09
N LEU A 47 2.27 9.58 -9.35
CA LEU A 47 3.74 9.60 -9.41
C LEU A 47 4.26 9.23 -10.80
N ARG A 48 3.67 8.21 -11.42
CA ARG A 48 3.96 7.83 -12.81
C ARG A 48 3.63 8.93 -13.80
N GLY A 49 2.47 9.58 -13.64
CA GLY A 49 2.02 10.66 -14.50
C GLY A 49 2.96 11.87 -14.53
N ILE A 50 3.71 12.10 -13.44
CA ILE A 50 4.72 13.16 -13.34
C ILE A 50 6.17 12.65 -13.52
N GLY A 51 6.35 11.43 -14.04
CA GLY A 51 7.66 10.86 -14.36
C GLY A 51 8.50 10.42 -13.17
N LYS A 52 7.88 10.17 -12.00
CA LYS A 52 8.55 9.78 -10.75
C LYS A 52 8.36 8.30 -10.41
N GLU A 53 8.62 7.41 -11.37
CA GLU A 53 8.54 5.95 -11.17
C GLU A 53 9.55 5.44 -10.14
N ASP A 54 10.70 6.10 -10.04
CA ASP A 54 11.71 5.85 -9.01
C ASP A 54 11.16 6.09 -7.60
N GLN A 55 10.43 7.19 -7.41
CA GLN A 55 9.79 7.51 -6.13
C GLN A 55 8.67 6.53 -5.80
N TRP A 56 7.90 6.10 -6.81
CA TRP A 56 6.91 5.04 -6.63
C TRP A 56 7.57 3.74 -6.14
N THR A 57 8.67 3.32 -6.78
CA THR A 57 9.41 2.11 -6.40
C THR A 57 9.96 2.21 -4.96
N LEU A 58 10.53 3.36 -4.60
CA LEU A 58 11.02 3.62 -3.23
C LEU A 58 9.88 3.61 -2.20
N LEU A 59 8.74 4.18 -2.55
CA LEU A 59 7.56 4.21 -1.68
C LEU A 59 7.06 2.79 -1.41
N GLN A 60 6.99 1.93 -2.44
CA GLN A 60 6.62 0.53 -2.28
C GLN A 60 7.53 -0.20 -1.29
N GLY A 61 8.85 -0.09 -1.45
CA GLY A 61 9.81 -0.74 -0.56
C GLY A 61 9.69 -0.28 0.89
N TYR A 62 9.40 1.00 1.12
CA TYR A 62 9.20 1.51 2.46
C TYR A 62 7.85 1.10 3.06
N VAL A 63 6.78 1.12 2.26
CA VAL A 63 5.43 0.75 2.72
C VAL A 63 5.35 -0.72 3.09
N TYR A 64 5.80 -1.60 2.20
CA TYR A 64 5.80 -3.05 2.42
C TYR A 64 6.91 -3.53 3.37
N GLY A 65 7.80 -2.64 3.82
CA GLY A 65 8.79 -2.96 4.84
C GLY A 65 8.43 -2.26 6.14
N THR A 66 9.00 -1.06 6.33
CA THR A 66 8.92 -0.28 7.56
C THR A 66 7.49 0.05 8.00
N CYS A 67 6.54 0.20 7.06
CA CYS A 67 5.16 0.56 7.39
C CYS A 67 4.18 -0.61 7.35
N MET A 68 4.65 -1.85 7.24
CA MET A 68 3.78 -3.04 7.23
C MET A 68 2.80 -3.05 8.41
N SER A 69 3.26 -2.66 9.60
CA SER A 69 2.44 -2.62 10.83
C SER A 69 1.34 -1.55 10.85
N ARG A 70 1.33 -0.62 9.88
CA ARG A 70 0.29 0.43 9.76
C ARG A 70 -0.90 -0.04 8.92
N ALA A 71 -0.79 -1.17 8.22
CA ALA A 71 -1.84 -1.68 7.36
C ALA A 71 -3.04 -2.17 8.18
N ASN A 72 -4.24 -1.92 7.68
CA ASN A 72 -5.46 -2.44 8.30
C ASN A 72 -5.85 -3.76 7.63
N PRO A 73 -6.33 -4.77 8.37
CA PRO A 73 -6.90 -5.97 7.77
C PRO A 73 -8.07 -5.62 6.84
N PHE A 74 -8.27 -6.42 5.79
CA PHE A 74 -9.52 -6.32 5.03
C PHE A 74 -10.71 -6.76 5.89
N PRO A 75 -11.93 -6.26 5.58
CA PRO A 75 -13.15 -6.72 6.25
C PRO A 75 -13.28 -8.26 6.22
N GLY A 76 -13.64 -8.89 7.33
CA GLY A 76 -13.77 -10.35 7.42
C GLY A 76 -12.50 -11.11 7.83
N VAL A 77 -11.33 -10.46 7.92
CA VAL A 77 -10.07 -11.14 8.26
C VAL A 77 -9.90 -11.34 9.77
N ILE A 78 -10.45 -10.45 10.59
CA ILE A 78 -10.33 -10.46 12.06
C ILE A 78 -11.68 -10.60 12.78
N ASP A 79 -12.76 -10.88 12.05
CA ASP A 79 -14.13 -11.00 12.58
C ASP A 79 -14.35 -12.26 13.43
#